data_AF-Q31RI9-F1
#
_entry.id   AF-Q31RI9-F1
#
_cell.length_a   1.000
_cell.length_b   1.000
_cell.length_c   1.000
_cell.angle_alpha   90.00
_cell.angle_beta   90.00
_cell.angle_gamma   90.00
#
_symmetry.space_group_name_H-M   'P 1'
#
loop_
_entity.id
_entity.type
_entity.pdbx_description
1 polymer ?
#
loop_
_entity_poly.entity_id
_entity_poly.type
_entity_poly.pdbx_seq_one_letter_code
_entity_poly.pdbx_strand_id
1 'polypeptide(L)'
;MSFSAEELRSPWLATGLSALGLTLLMLFRLPGLELAGVAPHWVLLWLITWAPGHAVWQGIIAGITLGFLLDALSTPYPTHALGLAIAGWILTAGYRRRWFSLEPIALISLCFGLAILLEATTALQFLIHFRDGNNWAPEAGNTAQRIIADLNRPLLPDQAAGINPRFVAQPLYFLRGIVWDFAHIGLASAVITSLCLPLVFIPLRSFWQPKCDRL
;
A
#
# COMPACT_ATOMS: atom_id res chain seq x y z
N MET A 1 13.34 5.91 -36.84
CA MET A 1 12.96 4.72 -36.05
C MET A 1 11.44 4.65 -36.02
N SER A 2 10.81 3.97 -36.99
CA SER A 2 9.37 3.76 -37.00
C SER A 2 9.07 2.46 -36.25
N PHE A 3 8.54 2.57 -35.04
CA PHE A 3 7.99 1.42 -34.30
C PHE A 3 6.86 0.81 -35.15
N SER A 4 7.06 -0.39 -35.68
CA SER A 4 6.05 -1.08 -36.48
C SER A 4 4.98 -1.67 -35.57
N ALA A 5 3.71 -1.54 -35.97
CA ALA A 5 2.54 -1.98 -35.20
C ALA A 5 2.49 -3.51 -34.94
N GLU A 6 3.37 -4.30 -35.55
CA GLU A 6 3.48 -5.74 -35.30
C GLU A 6 4.27 -6.08 -34.03
N GLU A 7 5.23 -5.25 -33.61
CA GLU A 7 6.04 -5.50 -32.41
C GLU A 7 5.25 -5.26 -31.11
N LEU A 8 4.16 -4.47 -31.19
CA LEU A 8 3.15 -4.30 -30.14
C LEU A 8 2.30 -5.56 -29.88
N ARG A 9 2.40 -6.62 -30.70
CA ARG A 9 1.59 -7.84 -30.57
C ARG A 9 2.16 -8.90 -29.63
N SER A 10 3.36 -8.71 -29.05
CA SER A 10 3.80 -9.60 -27.97
C SER A 10 2.93 -9.38 -26.73
N PRO A 11 2.16 -10.39 -26.26
CA PRO A 11 1.28 -10.22 -25.10
C PRO A 11 2.04 -9.79 -23.84
N TRP A 12 3.33 -10.14 -23.76
CA TRP A 12 4.25 -9.78 -22.68
C TRP A 12 4.72 -8.32 -22.76
N LEU A 13 4.98 -7.79 -23.96
CA LEU A 13 5.36 -6.39 -24.13
C LEU A 13 4.17 -5.46 -23.82
N ALA A 14 2.95 -5.85 -24.21
CA ALA A 14 1.76 -5.09 -23.88
C ALA A 14 1.48 -5.05 -22.36
N THR A 15 1.73 -6.15 -21.65
CA THR A 15 1.60 -6.18 -20.18
C THR A 15 2.70 -5.36 -19.49
N GLY A 16 3.95 -5.49 -19.93
CA GLY A 16 5.05 -4.67 -19.41
C GLY A 16 4.85 -3.17 -19.66
N LEU A 17 4.43 -2.80 -20.87
CA LEU A 17 4.20 -1.40 -21.25
C LEU A 17 3.00 -0.79 -20.53
N SER A 18 1.91 -1.54 -20.34
CA SER A 18 0.76 -1.06 -19.56
C SER A 18 1.09 -0.94 -18.07
N ALA A 19 1.85 -1.89 -17.51
CA ALA A 19 2.34 -1.83 -16.14
C ALA A 19 3.22 -0.60 -15.92
N LEU A 20 4.18 -0.39 -16.81
CA LEU A 20 5.10 0.74 -16.76
C LEU A 20 4.36 2.06 -17.01
N GLY A 21 3.41 2.11 -17.95
CA GLY A 21 2.57 3.27 -18.23
C GLY A 21 1.71 3.69 -17.03
N LEU A 22 1.06 2.73 -16.35
CA LEU A 22 0.29 3.00 -15.13
C LEU A 22 1.19 3.38 -13.94
N THR A 23 2.40 2.83 -13.89
CA THR A 23 3.40 3.23 -12.89
C THR A 23 3.92 4.64 -13.16
N LEU A 24 4.13 5.04 -14.42
CA LEU A 24 4.49 6.41 -14.78
C LEU A 24 3.34 7.39 -14.59
N LEU A 25 2.08 6.92 -14.70
CA LEU A 25 0.90 7.73 -14.43
C LEU A 25 0.85 8.23 -12.97
N MET A 26 1.48 7.52 -12.01
CA MET A 26 1.70 8.03 -10.65
C MET A 26 2.44 9.38 -10.62
N LEU A 27 3.34 9.65 -11.58
CA LEU A 27 4.07 10.92 -11.63
C LEU A 27 3.17 12.08 -12.10
N PHE A 28 2.06 11.79 -12.76
CA PHE A 28 1.10 12.79 -13.22
C PHE A 28 -0.01 12.97 -12.18
N ARG A 29 0.20 13.91 -11.25
CA ARG A 29 -0.82 14.41 -10.33
C ARG A 29 -1.84 15.28 -11.07
N LEU A 30 -2.77 14.63 -11.78
CA LEU A 30 -3.81 15.34 -12.54
C LEU A 30 -4.79 16.03 -11.56
N PRO A 31 -4.97 17.36 -11.66
CA PRO A 31 -5.88 18.09 -10.79
C PRO A 31 -7.32 17.59 -11.03
N GLY A 32 -7.93 16.96 -10.03
CA GLY A 32 -9.23 16.30 -10.11
C GLY A 32 -9.21 14.80 -9.81
N LEU A 33 -8.04 14.15 -9.88
CA LEU A 33 -7.81 12.75 -9.45
C LEU A 33 -7.26 12.66 -8.01
N GLU A 34 -6.92 13.79 -7.40
CA GLU A 34 -6.55 13.91 -5.99
C GLU A 34 -7.74 14.46 -5.20
N LEU A 35 -8.42 13.62 -4.41
CA LEU A 35 -9.23 14.12 -3.30
C LEU A 35 -8.32 14.23 -2.07
N ALA A 36 -8.30 15.41 -1.45
CA ALA A 36 -7.54 15.69 -0.24
C ALA A 36 -6.01 15.48 -0.33
N GLY A 37 -5.41 15.62 -1.53
CA GLY A 37 -3.97 15.47 -1.75
C GLY A 37 -3.45 14.03 -1.86
N VAL A 38 -4.37 13.05 -1.91
CA VAL A 38 -4.08 11.62 -1.97
C VAL A 38 -4.38 11.08 -3.37
N ALA A 39 -3.40 10.42 -3.99
CA ALA A 39 -3.52 9.85 -5.33
C ALA A 39 -4.10 8.41 -5.29
N PRO A 40 -4.75 7.95 -6.38
CA PRO A 40 -5.22 6.57 -6.48
C PRO A 40 -4.05 5.57 -6.57
N HIS A 41 -4.27 4.34 -6.11
CA HIS A 41 -3.31 3.24 -6.25
C HIS A 41 -3.32 2.67 -7.68
N TRP A 42 -2.68 3.37 -8.63
CA TRP A 42 -2.62 2.98 -10.04
C TRP A 42 -2.05 1.57 -10.27
N VAL A 43 -1.01 1.21 -9.52
CA VAL A 43 -0.37 -0.12 -9.60
C VAL A 43 -1.33 -1.24 -9.15
N LEU A 44 -2.16 -0.98 -8.15
CA LEU A 44 -3.17 -1.93 -7.70
C LEU A 44 -4.27 -2.13 -8.75
N LEU A 45 -4.68 -1.07 -9.44
CA LEU A 45 -5.67 -1.15 -10.54
C LEU A 45 -5.15 -2.03 -11.69
N TRP A 46 -3.87 -1.87 -12.05
CA TRP A 46 -3.22 -2.76 -13.01
C TRP A 46 -3.24 -4.21 -12.53
N LEU A 47 -2.89 -4.45 -11.26
CA LEU A 47 -2.84 -5.81 -10.71
C LEU A 47 -4.21 -6.50 -10.68
N ILE A 48 -5.27 -5.76 -10.32
CA ILE A 48 -6.66 -6.26 -10.31
C ILE A 48 -7.12 -6.65 -11.71
N THR A 49 -6.81 -5.82 -12.71
CA THR A 49 -7.19 -6.08 -14.10
C THR A 49 -6.40 -7.23 -14.71
N TRP A 50 -5.12 -7.37 -14.36
CA TRP A 50 -4.21 -8.36 -14.91
C TRP A 50 -4.37 -9.76 -14.28
N ALA A 51 -4.70 -9.84 -12.99
CA ALA A 51 -4.77 -11.10 -12.25
C ALA A 51 -5.67 -12.22 -12.83
N PRO A 52 -6.81 -11.95 -13.51
CA PRO A 52 -7.67 -13.01 -14.05
C PRO A 52 -6.91 -13.92 -15.03
N GLY A 53 -7.05 -15.24 -14.86
CA GLY A 53 -6.45 -16.24 -15.75
C GLY A 53 -4.97 -16.57 -15.48
N HIS A 54 -4.31 -15.90 -14.55
CA HIS A 54 -2.90 -16.09 -14.25
C HIS A 54 -2.66 -17.05 -13.06
N ALA A 55 -1.45 -17.59 -12.95
CA ALA A 55 -1.09 -18.49 -11.85
C ALA A 55 -0.85 -17.75 -10.53
N VAL A 56 -1.08 -18.41 -9.39
CA VAL A 56 -0.92 -17.78 -8.06
C VAL A 56 0.50 -17.24 -7.83
N TRP A 57 1.51 -18.04 -8.19
CA TRP A 57 2.91 -17.62 -8.11
C TRP A 57 3.23 -16.44 -9.05
N GLN A 58 2.58 -16.35 -10.22
CA GLN A 58 2.74 -15.22 -11.12
C GLN A 58 2.18 -13.93 -10.50
N GLY A 59 1.08 -14.01 -9.75
CA GLY A 59 0.53 -12.89 -8.98
C GLY A 59 1.49 -12.35 -7.93
N ILE A 60 2.12 -13.25 -7.17
CA ILE A 60 3.12 -12.87 -6.15
C ILE A 60 4.32 -12.18 -6.82
N ILE A 61 4.88 -12.80 -7.86
CA ILE A 61 6.06 -12.26 -8.57
C ILE A 61 5.73 -10.89 -9.17
N ALA A 62 4.58 -10.75 -9.84
CA ALA A 62 4.15 -9.48 -10.39
C ALA A 62 4.03 -8.39 -9.32
N GLY A 63 3.42 -8.73 -8.17
CA GLY A 63 3.32 -7.84 -7.02
C GLY A 63 4.68 -7.38 -6.48
N ILE A 64 5.62 -8.31 -6.31
CA ILE A 64 6.99 -7.99 -5.86
C ILE A 64 7.70 -7.09 -6.87
N THR A 65 7.64 -7.44 -8.17
CA THR A 65 8.30 -6.65 -9.22
C THR A 65 7.76 -5.24 -9.31
N LEU A 66 6.44 -5.07 -9.20
CA LEU A 66 5.80 -3.77 -9.22
C LEU A 66 6.09 -2.96 -7.96
N GLY A 67 6.16 -3.62 -6.80
CA GLY A 67 6.51 -2.95 -5.56
C GLY A 67 7.95 -2.47 -5.55
N PHE A 68 8.91 -3.27 -6.03
CA PHE A 68 10.28 -2.77 -6.21
C PHE A 68 10.41 -1.70 -7.27
N LEU A 69 9.62 -1.78 -8.35
CA LEU A 69 9.55 -0.72 -9.34
C LEU A 69 9.03 0.58 -8.70
N LEU A 70 8.04 0.50 -7.81
CA LEU A 70 7.51 1.64 -7.08
C LEU A 70 8.52 2.17 -6.06
N ASP A 71 9.18 1.29 -5.29
CA ASP A 71 10.23 1.65 -4.33
C ASP A 71 11.43 2.33 -5.02
N ALA A 72 11.72 1.98 -6.28
CA ALA A 72 12.76 2.63 -7.09
C ALA A 72 12.37 4.05 -7.56
N LEU A 73 11.06 4.34 -7.69
CA LEU A 73 10.53 5.65 -8.07
C LEU A 73 10.23 6.54 -6.86
N SER A 74 9.94 5.93 -5.70
CA SER A 74 9.61 6.61 -4.45
C SER A 74 10.76 6.47 -3.44
N THR A 75 10.42 6.34 -2.16
CA THR A 75 11.39 6.13 -1.08
C THR A 75 11.57 4.64 -0.83
N PRO A 76 12.80 4.13 -0.62
CA PRO A 76 13.07 2.70 -0.38
C PRO A 76 12.43 2.14 0.90
N TYR A 77 12.00 3.02 1.80
CA TYR A 77 11.39 2.67 3.07
C TYR A 77 10.19 3.59 3.31
N PRO A 78 8.97 3.06 3.54
CA PRO A 78 8.54 1.64 3.61
C PRO A 78 8.49 0.95 2.23
N THR A 79 8.63 -0.37 2.19
CA THR A 79 8.59 -1.14 0.94
C THR A 79 7.16 -1.46 0.49
N HIS A 80 6.84 -1.11 -0.75
CA HIS A 80 5.58 -1.44 -1.39
C HIS A 80 5.53 -2.90 -1.88
N ALA A 81 6.68 -3.58 -1.98
CA ALA A 81 6.77 -4.96 -2.44
C ALA A 81 5.99 -5.95 -1.57
N LEU A 82 6.02 -5.78 -0.24
CA LEU A 82 5.30 -6.67 0.67
C LEU A 82 3.78 -6.59 0.49
N GLY A 83 3.22 -5.38 0.47
CA GLY A 83 1.78 -5.18 0.29
C GLY A 83 1.30 -5.70 -1.06
N LEU A 84 2.02 -5.38 -2.14
CA LEU A 84 1.64 -5.79 -3.49
C LEU A 84 1.82 -7.29 -3.73
N ALA A 85 2.80 -7.94 -3.09
CA ALA A 85 2.94 -9.40 -3.12
C ALA A 85 1.72 -10.10 -2.50
N ILE A 86 1.26 -9.61 -1.35
CA ILE A 86 0.07 -10.15 -0.66
C ILE A 86 -1.18 -9.88 -1.51
N ALA A 87 -1.34 -8.68 -2.06
CA ALA A 87 -2.46 -8.34 -2.94
C ALA A 87 -2.49 -9.23 -4.19
N GLY A 88 -1.34 -9.43 -4.84
CA GLY A 88 -1.22 -10.29 -6.02
C GLY A 88 -1.55 -11.75 -5.73
N TRP A 89 -1.15 -12.25 -4.55
CA TRP A 89 -1.54 -13.56 -4.05
C TRP A 89 -3.07 -13.66 -3.85
N ILE A 90 -3.68 -12.72 -3.12
CA ILE A 90 -5.12 -12.72 -2.83
C ILE A 90 -5.93 -12.66 -4.13
N LEU A 91 -5.54 -11.81 -5.08
CA LEU A 91 -6.24 -11.64 -6.35
C LEU A 91 -6.21 -12.92 -7.18
N THR A 92 -5.03 -13.43 -7.49
CA THR A 92 -4.89 -14.62 -8.34
C THR A 92 -5.45 -15.89 -7.68
N ALA A 93 -5.30 -16.03 -6.35
CA ALA A 93 -5.89 -17.13 -5.60
C ALA A 93 -7.42 -17.03 -5.53
N GLY A 94 -7.96 -15.83 -5.29
CA GLY A 94 -9.38 -15.58 -5.18
C GLY A 94 -10.11 -15.76 -6.52
N TYR A 95 -9.54 -15.31 -7.64
CA TYR A 95 -10.11 -15.58 -8.97
C TYR A 95 -10.10 -17.07 -9.31
N ARG A 96 -9.03 -17.80 -8.98
CA ARG A 96 -8.96 -19.25 -9.20
C ARG A 96 -10.02 -20.01 -8.38
N ARG A 97 -10.26 -19.58 -7.14
CA ARG A 97 -11.27 -20.17 -6.24
C ARG A 97 -12.69 -19.62 -6.48
N ARG A 98 -12.88 -18.74 -7.48
CA ARG A 98 -14.15 -18.04 -7.77
C ARG A 98 -14.73 -17.30 -6.55
N TRP A 99 -13.87 -16.73 -5.72
CA TRP A 99 -14.27 -15.89 -4.58
C TRP A 99 -14.81 -14.53 -5.03
N PHE A 100 -14.40 -14.06 -6.20
CA PHE A 100 -14.74 -12.73 -6.70
C PHE A 100 -15.62 -12.84 -7.95
N SER A 101 -16.76 -12.16 -7.91
CA SER A 101 -17.59 -11.93 -9.09
C SER A 101 -16.99 -10.80 -9.94
N LEU A 102 -17.15 -10.87 -11.26
CA LEU A 102 -16.75 -9.80 -12.19
C LEU A 102 -17.77 -8.64 -12.23
N GLU A 103 -18.71 -8.61 -11.28
CA GLU A 103 -19.69 -7.55 -11.17
C GLU A 103 -19.02 -6.25 -10.73
N PRO A 104 -19.48 -5.08 -11.21
CA PRO A 104 -18.87 -3.80 -10.89
C PRO A 104 -18.77 -3.54 -9.39
N ILE A 105 -19.82 -3.90 -8.64
CA ILE A 105 -19.91 -3.69 -7.19
C ILE A 105 -18.89 -4.56 -6.45
N ALA A 106 -18.74 -5.82 -6.85
CA ALA A 106 -17.78 -6.75 -6.27
C ALA A 106 -16.34 -6.30 -6.54
N LEU A 107 -16.05 -5.83 -7.76
CA LEU A 107 -14.74 -5.30 -8.15
C LEU A 107 -14.38 -4.04 -7.36
N ILE A 108 -15.32 -3.09 -7.21
CA ILE A 108 -15.17 -1.87 -6.41
C ILE A 108 -14.87 -2.21 -4.95
N SER A 109 -15.64 -3.13 -4.35
CA SER A 109 -15.45 -3.59 -2.97
C SER A 109 -14.11 -4.30 -2.76
N LEU A 110 -13.74 -5.18 -3.71
CA LEU A 110 -12.44 -5.86 -3.71
C LEU A 110 -11.28 -4.86 -3.77
N CYS A 111 -11.36 -3.89 -4.69
CA CYS A 111 -10.35 -2.85 -4.83
C CYS A 111 -10.22 -2.00 -3.57
N PHE A 112 -11.35 -1.64 -2.96
CA PHE A 112 -11.38 -0.91 -1.69
C PHE A 112 -10.71 -1.70 -0.56
N GLY A 113 -11.05 -2.98 -0.40
CA GLY A 113 -10.45 -3.85 0.61
C GLY A 113 -8.94 -4.06 0.41
N LEU A 114 -8.49 -4.22 -0.84
CA LEU A 114 -7.07 -4.36 -1.15
C LEU A 114 -6.29 -3.06 -0.97
N ALA A 115 -6.89 -1.90 -1.23
CA ALA A 115 -6.24 -0.62 -0.95
C ALA A 115 -6.02 -0.42 0.56
N ILE A 116 -7.03 -0.73 1.39
CA ILE A 116 -6.88 -0.73 2.86
C ILE A 116 -5.78 -1.70 3.29
N LEU A 117 -5.70 -2.88 2.66
CA LEU A 117 -4.66 -3.86 2.95
C LEU A 117 -3.26 -3.30 2.68
N LEU A 118 -3.05 -2.62 1.54
CA LEU A 118 -1.76 -2.00 1.22
C LEU A 118 -1.35 -0.96 2.27
N GLU A 119 -2.29 -0.10 2.66
CA GLU A 119 -2.07 0.95 3.66
C GLU A 119 -1.78 0.34 5.04
N ALA A 120 -2.52 -0.72 5.41
CA ALA A 120 -2.27 -1.47 6.63
C ALA A 120 -0.88 -2.13 6.66
N THR A 121 -0.43 -2.68 5.53
CA THR A 121 0.94 -3.24 5.44
C THR A 121 2.00 -2.17 5.57
N THR A 122 1.77 -0.98 5.02
CA THR A 122 2.68 0.17 5.12
C THR A 122 2.75 0.69 6.56
N ALA A 123 1.59 0.85 7.21
CA ALA A 123 1.50 1.22 8.62
C ALA A 123 2.18 0.18 9.54
N LEU A 124 2.02 -1.11 9.24
CA LEU A 124 2.67 -2.19 9.98
C LEU A 124 4.19 -2.14 9.85
N GLN A 125 4.72 -1.83 8.67
CA GLN A 125 6.17 -1.67 8.47
C GLN A 125 6.72 -0.52 9.32
N PHE A 126 6.06 0.65 9.31
CA PHE A 126 6.43 1.77 10.17
C PHE A 126 6.38 1.41 11.65
N LEU A 127 5.36 0.66 12.08
CA LEU A 127 5.23 0.22 13.46
C LEU A 127 6.41 -0.68 13.88
N ILE A 128 6.80 -1.63 13.03
CA ILE A 128 7.91 -2.54 13.31
C ILE A 128 9.24 -1.78 13.40
N HIS A 129 9.49 -0.87 12.45
CA HIS A 129 10.74 -0.09 12.47
C HIS A 129 10.83 0.86 13.66
N PHE A 130 9.72 1.51 14.04
CA PHE A 130 9.70 2.33 15.25
C PHE A 130 9.94 1.48 16.52
N ARG A 131 9.37 0.28 16.60
CA ARG A 131 9.61 -0.65 17.71
C ARG A 131 11.10 -0.97 17.83
N ASP A 132 11.75 -1.29 16.72
CA ASP A 132 13.17 -1.67 16.73
C ASP A 132 14.07 -0.44 16.98
N GLY A 133 13.60 0.76 16.62
CA GLY A 133 14.17 2.05 17.00
C GLY A 133 14.24 2.33 18.52
N ASN A 134 13.42 1.65 19.33
CA ASN A 134 13.52 1.77 20.79
C ASN A 134 14.53 0.78 21.41
N ASN A 135 15.08 -0.15 20.61
CA ASN A 135 16.05 -1.14 21.07
C ASN A 135 17.50 -0.62 21.02
N TRP A 136 17.76 0.48 20.32
CA TRP A 136 19.10 1.10 20.26
C TRP A 136 19.32 2.18 21.32
N ALA A 137 18.42 2.35 22.28
CA ALA A 137 18.68 3.17 23.47
C ALA A 137 19.36 2.30 24.54
N PRO A 138 20.71 2.20 24.59
CA PRO A 138 21.39 1.60 25.74
C PRO A 138 21.04 2.35 27.03
N GLU A 139 20.54 3.59 26.90
CA GLU A 139 20.04 4.39 28.01
C GLU A 139 18.83 3.80 28.73
N ALA A 140 18.02 2.91 28.13
CA ALA A 140 16.85 2.34 28.81
C ALA A 140 17.22 1.57 30.10
N GLY A 141 18.41 0.95 30.16
CA GLY A 141 18.94 0.36 31.39
C GLY A 141 19.29 1.41 32.46
N ASN A 142 19.82 2.55 32.02
CA ASN A 142 20.19 3.70 32.86
C ASN A 142 18.94 4.46 33.33
N THR A 143 17.89 4.51 32.50
CA THR A 143 16.65 5.26 32.78
C THR A 143 15.86 4.58 33.89
N ALA A 144 15.81 3.24 33.91
CA ALA A 144 15.24 2.51 35.04
C ALA A 144 16.00 2.80 36.34
N GLN A 145 17.34 2.83 36.30
CA GLN A 145 18.17 3.20 37.45
C GLN A 145 17.98 4.67 37.85
N ARG A 146 17.82 5.59 36.91
CA ARG A 146 17.53 7.02 37.18
C ARG A 146 16.16 7.22 37.80
N ILE A 147 15.14 6.50 37.34
CA ILE A 147 13.80 6.51 37.92
C ILE A 147 13.84 5.97 39.37
N ILE A 148 14.55 4.87 39.62
CA ILE A 148 14.73 4.33 40.98
C ILE A 148 15.52 5.31 41.87
N ALA A 149 16.54 5.98 41.33
CA ALA A 149 17.31 6.99 42.05
C ALA A 149 16.50 8.26 42.37
N ASP A 150 15.61 8.70 41.47
CA ASP A 150 14.68 9.81 41.71
C ASP A 150 13.55 9.43 42.69
N LEU A 151 13.06 8.18 42.65
CA LEU A 151 12.08 7.67 43.61
C LEU A 151 12.65 7.54 45.04
N ASN A 152 13.95 7.33 45.17
CA ASN A 152 14.64 7.29 46.46
C ASN A 152 15.07 8.67 46.98
N ARG A 153 14.84 9.76 46.24
CA ARG A 153 15.06 11.11 46.78
C ARG A 153 13.92 11.47 47.74
N PRO A 154 14.23 12.00 48.94
CA PRO A 154 13.20 12.48 49.85
C PRO A 154 12.42 13.61 49.17
N LEU A 155 11.11 13.39 48.99
CA LEU A 155 10.20 14.35 48.39
C LEU A 155 10.13 15.61 49.26
N LEU A 156 10.80 16.68 48.82
CA LEU A 156 10.49 18.02 49.29
C LEU A 156 9.05 18.37 48.85
N PRO A 157 8.24 19.01 49.71
CA PRO A 157 6.79 19.18 49.53
C PRO A 157 6.38 20.05 48.33
N ASP A 158 7.31 20.53 47.51
CA ASP A 158 7.07 21.41 46.37
C ASP A 158 7.21 20.71 44.99
N GLN A 159 7.46 19.39 44.95
CA GLN A 159 7.77 18.66 43.71
C GLN A 159 6.81 17.48 43.40
N ALA A 160 5.59 17.49 43.94
CA ALA A 160 4.57 16.47 43.65
C ALA A 160 4.00 16.50 42.20
N ALA A 161 4.61 17.26 41.28
CA ALA A 161 4.21 17.39 39.87
C ALA A 161 5.24 16.82 38.89
N GLY A 162 6.13 15.91 39.34
CA GLY A 162 7.32 15.51 38.59
C GLY A 162 7.25 14.24 37.74
N ILE A 163 6.17 13.44 37.78
CA ILE A 163 6.04 12.33 36.81
C ILE A 163 5.49 12.93 35.53
N ASN A 164 6.38 13.39 34.64
CA ASN A 164 6.00 13.82 33.30
C ASN A 164 5.24 12.68 32.59
N PRO A 165 3.91 12.81 32.35
CA PRO A 165 3.12 11.76 31.66
C PRO A 165 3.57 11.58 30.20
N ARG A 166 4.46 12.46 29.72
CA ARG A 166 5.09 12.43 28.41
C ARG A 166 5.90 11.17 28.14
N PHE A 167 6.33 10.37 29.12
CA PHE A 167 7.13 9.16 28.85
C PHE A 167 6.33 7.85 28.89
N VAL A 168 5.25 7.79 29.68
CA VAL A 168 4.47 6.54 29.87
C VAL A 168 3.39 6.39 28.79
N ALA A 169 2.91 7.49 28.20
CA ALA A 169 1.84 7.45 27.21
C ALA A 169 2.31 7.53 25.73
N GLN A 170 3.62 7.65 25.47
CA GLN A 170 4.17 7.79 24.11
C GLN A 170 3.75 6.69 23.14
N PRO A 171 3.76 5.39 23.49
CA PRO A 171 3.41 4.35 22.52
C PRO A 171 1.93 4.43 22.14
N LEU A 172 1.03 4.73 23.10
CA LEU A 172 -0.40 4.80 22.84
C LEU A 172 -0.79 6.03 22.00
N TYR A 173 -0.18 7.18 22.25
CA TYR A 173 -0.40 8.37 21.41
C TYR A 173 0.20 8.23 20.01
N PHE A 174 1.38 7.59 19.91
CA PHE A 174 2.03 7.29 18.64
C PHE A 174 1.23 6.28 17.81
N LEU A 175 0.76 5.19 18.44
CA LEU A 175 -0.14 4.22 17.81
C LEU A 175 -1.45 4.87 17.37
N ARG A 176 -2.04 5.73 18.22
CA ARG A 176 -3.27 6.44 17.86
C ARG A 176 -3.05 7.39 16.69
N GLY A 177 -1.91 8.09 16.65
CA GLY A 177 -1.52 8.97 15.53
C GLY A 177 -1.36 8.20 14.23
N ILE A 178 -0.56 7.13 14.23
CA ILE A 178 -0.39 6.27 13.05
C ILE A 178 -1.73 5.69 12.59
N VAL A 179 -2.51 5.11 13.49
CA VAL A 179 -3.80 4.51 13.11
C VAL A 179 -4.74 5.56 12.54
N TRP A 180 -4.80 6.76 13.14
CA TRP A 180 -5.65 7.84 12.64
C TRP A 180 -5.19 8.34 11.27
N ASP A 181 -3.90 8.65 11.12
CA ASP A 181 -3.36 9.22 9.88
C ASP A 181 -3.44 8.21 8.73
N PHE A 182 -3.01 6.97 8.94
CA PHE A 182 -3.11 5.91 7.92
C PHE A 182 -4.54 5.46 7.67
N ALA A 183 -5.45 5.53 8.65
CA ALA A 183 -6.86 5.24 8.39
C ALA A 183 -7.51 6.34 7.53
N HIS A 184 -7.25 7.61 7.82
CA HIS A 184 -7.82 8.71 7.03
C HIS A 184 -7.25 8.74 5.61
N ILE A 185 -5.93 8.67 5.49
CA ILE A 185 -5.24 8.65 4.19
C ILE A 185 -5.62 7.38 3.43
N GLY A 186 -5.60 6.23 4.09
CA GLY A 186 -5.91 4.95 3.49
C GLY A 186 -7.37 4.79 3.06
N LEU A 187 -8.31 5.40 3.79
CA LEU A 187 -9.72 5.38 3.41
C LEU A 187 -9.99 6.33 2.25
N ALA A 188 -9.37 7.52 2.24
CA ALA A 188 -9.44 8.43 1.10
C ALA A 188 -8.84 7.80 -0.16
N SER A 189 -7.61 7.26 -0.08
CA SER A 189 -6.96 6.57 -1.20
C SER A 189 -7.78 5.37 -1.67
N ALA A 190 -8.35 4.57 -0.76
CA ALA A 190 -9.16 3.43 -1.10
C ALA A 190 -10.46 3.82 -1.81
N VAL A 191 -11.16 4.87 -1.35
CA VAL A 191 -12.38 5.38 -2.02
C VAL A 191 -12.04 5.87 -3.42
N ILE A 192 -11.00 6.69 -3.58
CA ILE A 192 -10.59 7.23 -4.88
C ILE A 192 -10.18 6.09 -5.82
N THR A 193 -9.36 5.15 -5.33
CA THR A 193 -8.88 3.99 -6.12
C THR A 193 -10.06 3.14 -6.59
N SER A 194 -10.99 2.84 -5.68
CA SER A 194 -12.19 2.07 -5.98
C SER A 194 -13.08 2.76 -7.01
N LEU A 195 -13.20 4.09 -6.95
CA LEU A 195 -13.94 4.90 -7.92
C LEU A 195 -13.26 4.96 -9.29
N CYS A 196 -11.93 4.92 -9.33
CA CYS A 196 -11.13 4.91 -10.56
C CYS A 196 -11.13 3.54 -11.26
N LEU A 197 -11.52 2.47 -10.57
CA LEU A 197 -11.54 1.11 -11.10
C LEU A 197 -12.34 0.97 -12.40
N PRO A 198 -13.63 1.38 -12.51
CA PRO A 198 -14.38 1.26 -13.76
C PRO A 198 -13.73 2.03 -14.92
N LEU A 199 -13.11 3.18 -14.64
CA LEU A 199 -12.44 4.01 -15.65
C LEU A 199 -11.22 3.31 -16.25
N VAL A 200 -10.44 2.59 -15.44
CA VAL A 200 -9.22 1.88 -15.86
C VAL A 200 -9.54 0.47 -16.38
N PHE A 201 -10.53 -0.20 -15.79
CA PHE A 201 -10.89 -1.58 -16.11
C PHE A 201 -11.42 -1.72 -17.55
N ILE A 202 -12.25 -0.79 -18.00
CA ILE A 202 -12.85 -0.80 -19.34
C ILE A 202 -11.78 -0.77 -20.46
N PRO A 203 -10.83 0.20 -20.49
CA PRO A 203 -9.81 0.26 -21.52
C PRO A 203 -8.80 -0.89 -21.40
N LEU A 204 -8.31 -1.24 -20.21
CA LEU A 204 -7.31 -2.31 -20.10
C LEU A 204 -7.86 -3.67 -20.55
N ARG A 205 -9.12 -3.97 -20.24
CA ARG A 205 -9.74 -5.21 -20.68
C ARG A 205 -9.90 -5.29 -22.19
N SER A 206 -10.18 -4.16 -22.87
CA SER A 206 -10.34 -4.15 -24.33
C SER A 206 -9.01 -4.38 -25.05
N PHE A 207 -7.88 -4.01 -24.45
CA PHE A 207 -6.55 -4.28 -24.99
C PHE A 207 -6.11 -5.76 -24.86
N TRP A 208 -6.69 -6.52 -23.94
CA TRP A 208 -6.31 -7.92 -23.67
C TRP A 208 -7.31 -8.97 -24.15
N GLN A 209 -8.54 -8.57 -24.47
CA GLN A 209 -9.46 -9.43 -25.21
C GLN A 209 -9.19 -9.21 -26.70
N PRO A 210 -8.73 -10.21 -27.47
CA PRO A 210 -8.90 -10.13 -28.91
C PRO A 210 -10.39 -9.91 -29.17
N LYS A 211 -10.73 -8.99 -30.08
CA LYS A 211 -12.10 -8.91 -30.59
C LYS A 211 -12.47 -10.32 -31.05
N CYS A 212 -13.27 -11.04 -30.27
CA CYS A 212 -14.09 -12.11 -30.81
C CYS A 212 -15.09 -11.39 -31.70
N ASP A 213 -14.71 -11.20 -32.96
CA ASP A 213 -15.62 -10.89 -34.04
C ASP A 213 -16.65 -12.02 -34.06
N ARG A 214 -17.76 -11.82 -33.35
CA ARG A 214 -18.99 -12.57 -33.58
C ARG A 214 -19.72 -11.84 -34.70
N LEU A 215 -19.36 -12.23 -35.93
CA LEU A 215 -20.34 -12.39 -37.00
C LEU A 215 -21.14 -13.68 -36.72
#